data_AF-A0A2M8KPH8-F1
#
_entry.id   AF-A0A2M8KPH8-F1
#
_cell.length_a   1.000
_cell.length_b   1.000
_cell.length_c   1.000
_cell.angle_alpha   90.00
_cell.angle_beta   90.00
_cell.angle_gamma   90.00
#
_symmetry.space_group_name_H-M   'P 1'
#
loop_
_entity.id
_entity.type
_entity.pdbx_description
1 polymer ?
#
loop_
_entity_poly.entity_id
_entity_poly.type
_entity_poly.pdbx_seq_one_letter_code
_entity_poly.pdbx_strand_id
1 'polypeptide(L)'
;KHELITQGIYVYIRHPIYAGLILAYLGIELVVQSYLFIPFFIITVALGIIQCKREEKILSKHFGGEYIKYMKKTKMLFRYIL
;
A
#
# COMPACT_ATOMS: atom_id res chain seq x y z
N LYS A 1 -15.19 13.17 12.72
CA LYS A 1 -15.32 11.70 12.92
C LYS A 1 -14.42 11.03 11.90
N HIS A 2 -13.68 9.99 12.28
CA HIS A 2 -12.86 9.21 11.35
C HIS A 2 -13.75 8.08 10.82
N GLU A 3 -14.04 8.08 9.52
CA GLU A 3 -14.94 7.11 8.89
C GLU A 3 -14.14 6.19 7.96
N LEU A 4 -14.53 4.92 7.92
CA LEU A 4 -13.86 3.92 7.08
C LEU A 4 -14.34 4.04 5.63
N ILE A 5 -13.50 4.58 4.75
CA ILE A 5 -13.79 4.71 3.32
C ILE A 5 -13.43 3.40 2.63
N THR A 6 -14.42 2.73 2.07
CA THR A 6 -14.25 1.46 1.32
C THR A 6 -14.76 1.56 -0.12
N GLN A 7 -15.11 2.76 -0.59
CA GLN A 7 -15.71 3.00 -1.91
C GLN A 7 -14.69 3.52 -2.93
N GLY A 8 -15.03 3.42 -4.22
CA GLY A 8 -14.19 3.87 -5.32
C GLY A 8 -12.91 3.04 -5.45
N ILE A 9 -11.76 3.69 -5.53
CA ILE A 9 -10.45 3.01 -5.68
C ILE A 9 -10.11 2.09 -4.50
N TYR A 10 -10.64 2.40 -3.31
CA TYR A 10 -10.48 1.62 -2.09
C TYR A 10 -11.18 0.25 -2.16
N VAL A 11 -12.08 0.00 -3.13
CA VAL A 11 -12.62 -1.34 -3.36
C VAL A 11 -11.54 -2.28 -3.92
N TYR A 12 -10.55 -1.74 -4.64
CA TYR A 12 -9.52 -2.52 -5.32
C TYR A 12 -8.21 -2.58 -4.53
N ILE A 13 -7.81 -1.45 -3.94
CA ILE A 13 -6.51 -1.28 -3.26
C ILE A 13 -6.74 -0.58 -1.92
N ARG A 14 -6.32 -1.21 -0.82
CA ARG A 14 -6.45 -0.61 0.53
C ARG A 14 -5.56 0.62 0.72
N HIS A 15 -4.39 0.62 0.09
CA HIS A 15 -3.35 1.64 0.25
C HIS A 15 -2.95 2.26 -1.11
N PRO A 16 -3.87 2.97 -1.81
CA PRO A 16 -3.63 3.49 -3.16
C PRO A 16 -2.48 4.51 -3.22
N ILE A 17 -2.27 5.28 -2.16
CA ILE A 17 -1.15 6.23 -2.05
C ILE A 17 0.19 5.49 -2.08
N TYR A 18 0.33 4.41 -1.31
CA TYR A 18 1.56 3.63 -1.28
C TYR A 18 1.81 2.90 -2.60
N ALA A 19 0.75 2.43 -3.28
CA ALA A 19 0.86 1.90 -4.63
C ALA A 19 1.35 2.96 -5.62
N GLY A 20 0.81 4.19 -5.55
CA GLY A 20 1.25 5.32 -6.35
C GLY A 20 2.71 5.72 -6.08
N LEU A 21 3.15 5.71 -4.82
CA LEU A 21 4.54 5.97 -4.45
C LEU A 21 5.48 4.91 -5.03
N ILE A 22 5.15 3.63 -4.91
CA ILE A 22 5.95 2.55 -5.51
C ILE A 22 6.07 2.75 -7.03
N LEU A 23 4.97 3.09 -7.71
CA LEU A 23 4.99 3.39 -9.15
C LEU A 23 5.84 4.61 -9.48
N ALA A 24 5.77 5.68 -8.67
CA ALA A 24 6.57 6.87 -8.88
C ALA A 24 8.07 6.58 -8.73
N TYR A 25 8.47 5.82 -7.71
CA TYR A 25 9.85 5.40 -7.52
C TYR A 25 10.34 4.48 -8.65
N LEU A 26 9.49 3.57 -9.11
CA LEU A 26 9.80 2.75 -10.29
C LEU A 26 10.03 3.62 -11.54
N GLY A 27 9.20 4.64 -11.74
CA GLY A 27 9.37 5.61 -12.83
C GLY A 27 10.70 6.36 -12.75
N ILE A 28 11.09 6.81 -11.55
CA ILE A 28 12.39 7.47 -11.33
C ILE A 28 13.54 6.52 -11.67
N GLU A 29 13.46 5.27 -11.22
CA GLU A 29 14.49 4.26 -11.49
C GLU A 29 14.65 4.00 -13.01
N LEU A 30 13.52 3.91 -13.73
CA LEU A 30 13.51 3.76 -15.19
C LEU A 30 14.11 4.96 -15.93
N VAL A 31 13.91 6.19 -15.42
CA VAL A 31 14.49 7.41 -16.02
C VAL A 31 15.99 7.51 -15.75
N VAL A 32 16.43 7.15 -14.53
CA VAL A 32 17.85 7.24 -14.13
C VAL A 32 18.70 6.15 -14.79
N GLN A 33 18.10 5.01 -15.18
CA GLN A 33 18.76 3.89 -15.88
C GLN A 33 20.04 3.38 -15.20
N SER A 34 20.08 3.46 -13.86
CA SER A 34 21.24 3.03 -13.08
C SER A 34 20.87 1.91 -12.12
N TYR A 35 21.57 0.78 -12.26
CA TYR A 35 21.43 -0.39 -11.39
C TYR A 35 21.72 -0.09 -9.91
N LEU A 36 22.37 1.04 -9.60
CA LEU A 36 22.63 1.48 -8.23
C LEU A 36 21.35 1.83 -7.45
N PHE A 37 20.24 2.12 -8.15
CA PHE A 37 18.97 2.47 -7.53
C PHE A 37 18.06 1.26 -7.24
N ILE A 38 18.38 0.08 -7.78
CA ILE A 38 17.62 -1.16 -7.51
C ILE A 38 17.54 -1.47 -6.01
N PRO A 39 18.64 -1.44 -5.23
CA PRO A 39 18.56 -1.67 -3.79
C PRO A 39 17.67 -0.64 -3.07
N PHE A 40 17.73 0.63 -3.50
CA PHE A 40 16.87 1.69 -2.95
C PHE A 40 15.40 1.44 -3.24
N PHE A 41 15.06 0.99 -4.44
CA PHE A 41 13.70 0.62 -4.79
C PHE A 41 13.19 -0.53 -3.91
N ILE A 42 13.98 -1.60 -3.76
CA ILE A 42 13.63 -2.76 -2.91
C ILE A 42 13.39 -2.32 -1.45
N ILE A 43 14.28 -1.49 -0.89
CA ILE A 43 14.14 -0.96 0.47
C ILE A 43 12.87 -0.12 0.59
N THR A 44 12.59 0.73 -0.40
CA THR A 44 11.40 1.59 -0.39
C THR A 44 10.11 0.78 -0.42
N VAL A 45 10.04 -0.25 -1.26
CA VAL A 45 8.90 -1.19 -1.31
C VAL A 45 8.74 -1.91 0.03
N ALA A 46 9.84 -2.40 0.61
CA ALA A 46 9.80 -3.11 1.89
C ALA A 46 9.30 -2.19 3.03
N LEU A 47 9.80 -0.95 3.12
CA LEU A 47 9.35 0.04 4.08
C LEU A 47 7.88 0.41 3.87
N GLY A 48 7.45 0.56 2.62
CA GLY A 48 6.04 0.80 2.26
C GLY A 48 5.12 -0.31 2.76
N ILE A 49 5.52 -1.57 2.58
CA ILE A 49 4.76 -2.73 3.08
C ILE A 49 4.70 -2.75 4.62
N ILE A 50 5.83 -2.49 5.29
CA ILE A 50 5.88 -2.41 6.76
C ILE A 50 4.93 -1.32 7.25
N GLN A 51 4.91 -0.17 6.59
CA GLN A 51 4.08 0.94 6.98
C GLN A 51 2.59 0.68 6.74
N CYS A 52 2.23 0.04 5.61
CA CYS A 52 0.86 -0.45 5.39
C CYS A 52 0.42 -1.39 6.51
N LYS A 53 1.24 -2.38 6.88
CA LYS A 53 0.91 -3.33 7.97
C LYS A 53 0.74 -2.64 9.33
N ARG A 54 1.56 -1.63 9.63
CA ARG A 54 1.42 -0.83 10.86
C ARG A 54 0.10 -0.06 10.85
N GLU A 55 -0.25 0.55 9.74
CA GLU A 55 -1.50 1.28 9.54
C GLU A 55 -2.70 0.35 9.67
N GLU A 56 -2.67 -0.82 9.03
CA GLU A 56 -3.71 -1.86 9.16
C GLU A 56 -3.92 -2.30 10.62
N LYS A 57 -2.85 -2.42 11.41
CA LYS A 57 -2.95 -2.75 12.83
C LYS A 57 -3.64 -1.65 13.64
N ILE A 58 -3.39 -0.38 13.30
CA ILE A 58 -4.03 0.77 13.95
C ILE A 58 -5.50 0.84 13.54
N LEU A 59 -5.79 0.71 12.24
CA LEU A 59 -7.15 0.73 11.69
C LEU A 59 -7.99 -0.45 12.21
N SER A 60 -7.39 -1.64 12.33
CA SER A 60 -8.06 -2.81 12.93
C SER A 60 -8.38 -2.58 14.40
N LYS A 61 -7.55 -1.84 15.15
CA LYS A 61 -7.85 -1.46 16.55
C LYS A 61 -8.95 -0.42 16.64
N HIS A 62 -9.00 0.53 15.71
CA HIS A 62 -9.96 1.64 15.72
C HIS A 62 -11.34 1.24 15.21
N PHE A 63 -11.39 0.54 14.07
CA PHE A 63 -12.61 0.14 13.36
C PHE A 63 -13.02 -1.32 13.61
N GLY A 64 -12.18 -2.10 14.29
CA GLY A 64 -12.51 -3.46 14.71
C GLY A 64 -12.91 -4.39 13.56
N GLY A 65 -14.04 -5.05 13.73
CA GLY A 65 -14.54 -6.06 12.79
C GLY A 65 -14.89 -5.53 11.40
N GLU A 66 -15.23 -4.25 11.26
CA GLU A 66 -15.53 -3.65 9.95
C GLU A 66 -14.30 -3.59 9.06
N TYR A 67 -13.16 -3.19 9.62
CA TYR A 67 -11.89 -3.19 8.91
C TYR A 67 -11.43 -4.58 8.55
N ILE A 68 -11.61 -5.56 9.45
CA ILE A 68 -11.27 -6.97 9.17
C ILE A 68 -12.12 -7.52 8.01
N LYS A 69 -13.42 -7.20 7.95
CA LYS A 69 -14.28 -7.57 6.82
C LYS A 69 -13.82 -6.91 5.52
N TYR A 70 -13.40 -5.65 5.57
CA TYR A 70 -12.84 -4.93 4.43
C TYR A 70 -11.51 -5.55 3.95
N MET A 71 -10.60 -5.90 4.85
CA MET A 71 -9.33 -6.57 4.53
C MET A 71 -9.51 -7.91 3.82
N LYS A 72 -10.61 -8.63 4.06
CA LYS A 72 -10.94 -9.88 3.36
C LYS A 72 -11.41 -9.66 1.93
N LYS A 73 -11.96 -8.49 1.61
CA LYS A 73 -12.55 -8.18 0.29
C LYS A 73 -11.58 -7.46 -0.64
N THR A 74 -10.73 -6.59 -0.09
CA THR A 74 -9.82 -5.74 -0.85
C THR A 74 -8.37 -6.20 -0.66
N LYS A 75 -7.48 -6.02 -1.63
CA LYS A 75 -6.03 -6.34 -1.54
C LYS A 75 -5.19 -5.16 -1.05
N MET A 76 -3.96 -5.43 -0.58
CA MET A 76 -3.14 -4.39 0.08
C MET A 76 -2.63 -3.33 -0.91
N LEU A 77 -2.00 -3.76 -2.01
CA LEU A 77 -1.34 -2.87 -2.97
C LEU A 77 -1.71 -3.18 -4.42
N PHE A 78 -1.48 -4.41 -4.91
CA PHE A 78 -1.84 -4.80 -6.29
C PHE A 78 -2.51 -6.18 -6.28
N ARG A 79 -3.47 -6.38 -7.18
CA ARG A 79 -4.25 -7.64 -7.29
C ARG A 79 -3.38 -8.91 -7.41
N TYR A 80 -2.16 -8.79 -7.94
CA TYR A 80 -1.23 -9.89 -8.22
C TYR A 80 0.07 -9.84 -7.41
N ILE A 81 0.31 -8.76 -6.66
CA ILE A 81 1.51 -8.57 -5.84
C ILE A 81 1.00 -8.23 -4.44
N LEU A 82 0.77 -9.29 -3.65
CA LEU A 82 0.30 -9.31 -2.24
C LEU A 82 -1.22 -9.12 -2.01
#